data_AF-A0A940UFP9-F1
#
_entry.id   AF-A0A940UFP9-F1
#
_cell.length_a   1.000
_cell.length_b   1.000
_cell.length_c   1.000
_cell.angle_alpha   90.00
_cell.angle_beta   90.00
_cell.angle_gamma   90.00
#
_symmetry.space_group_name_H-M   'P 1'
#
loop_
_entity.id
_entity.type
_entity.pdbx_description
1 polymer ?
#
loop_
_entity_poly.entity_id
_entity_poly.type
_entity_poly.pdbx_seq_one_letter_code
_entity_poly.pdbx_strand_id
1 'polypeptide(L)'
;MLIVMSHKAGTKQIDTVTRAIEAMGLVAAPIPGSERTAIGVLGNKGYVDDTTIRDLPGVSQVIHVSKPYKLVSRDFHPKNTIVKIGGVEIGEGKRPVVVAGPCAVESEAQIL
;
A
#
# COMPACT_ATOMS: atom_id res chain seq x y z
N MET A 1 2.59 -5.48 8.82
CA MET A 1 3.66 -4.47 8.53
C MET A 1 4.90 -4.86 9.33
N LEU A 2 6.11 -4.50 8.89
CA LEU A 2 7.35 -4.79 9.61
C LEU A 2 8.10 -3.47 9.84
N ILE A 3 8.42 -3.17 11.08
CA ILE A 3 9.18 -1.98 11.46
C ILE A 3 10.58 -2.42 11.83
N VAL A 4 11.59 -1.85 11.19
CA VAL A 4 13.00 -2.10 11.50
C VAL A 4 13.48 -0.97 12.40
N MET A 5 13.93 -1.31 13.61
CA MET A 5 14.52 -0.35 14.52
C MET A 5 15.97 -0.05 14.13
N SER A 6 16.45 1.13 14.50
CA SER A 6 17.85 1.51 14.42
C SER A 6 18.70 0.61 15.33
N HIS A 7 19.95 0.35 14.92
CA HIS A 7 20.92 -0.44 15.69
C HIS A 7 21.24 0.16 17.08
N LYS A 8 20.99 1.47 17.29
CA LYS A 8 21.15 2.16 18.58
C LYS A 8 19.84 2.30 19.36
N ALA A 9 18.75 1.70 18.88
CA ALA A 9 17.45 1.87 19.50
C ALA A 9 17.44 1.22 20.88
N GLY A 10 17.26 2.04 21.92
CA GLY A 10 17.15 1.55 23.29
C GLY A 10 15.77 0.98 23.59
N THR A 11 15.63 0.26 24.70
CA THR A 11 14.36 -0.34 25.15
C THR A 11 13.23 0.68 25.21
N LYS A 12 13.48 1.90 25.69
CA LYS A 12 12.46 2.97 25.74
C LYS A 12 11.88 3.33 24.37
N GLN A 13 12.70 3.31 23.32
CA GLN A 13 12.26 3.60 21.95
C GLN A 13 11.45 2.42 21.40
N ILE A 14 11.89 1.19 21.64
CA ILE A 14 11.14 -0.03 21.29
C ILE A 14 9.77 -0.02 21.97
N ASP A 15 9.70 0.29 23.27
CA ASP A 15 8.45 0.35 24.01
C ASP A 15 7.53 1.46 23.50
N THR A 16 8.10 2.59 23.06
CA THR A 16 7.33 3.71 22.50
C THR A 16 6.69 3.32 21.17
N VAL A 17 7.44 2.66 20.29
CA VAL A 17 6.91 2.14 19.02
C VAL A 17 5.87 1.05 19.28
N THR A 18 6.11 0.16 20.24
CA THR A 18 5.18 -0.91 20.66
C THR A 18 3.84 -0.31 21.11
N ARG A 19 3.87 0.68 22.01
CA ARG A 19 2.66 1.39 22.46
C ARG A 19 1.95 2.12 21.33
N ALA A 20 2.68 2.73 20.40
CA ALA A 20 2.07 3.40 19.25
C ALA A 20 1.31 2.41 18.35
N ILE A 21 1.86 1.22 18.13
CA ILE A 21 1.19 0.13 17.39
C ILE A 21 -0.07 -0.34 18.13
N GLU A 22 0.02 -0.56 19.44
CA GLU A 22 -1.11 -0.99 20.27
C GLU A 22 -2.22 0.06 20.34
N ALA A 23 -1.87 1.35 20.35
CA ALA A 23 -2.82 2.46 20.29
C ALA A 23 -3.62 2.49 18.97
N MET A 24 -3.10 1.88 17.90
CA MET A 24 -3.82 1.68 16.63
C MET A 24 -4.72 0.44 16.64
N GLY A 25 -4.82 -0.28 17.77
CA GLY A 25 -5.59 -1.52 17.90
C GLY A 25 -4.92 -2.73 17.23
N LEU A 26 -3.60 -2.65 17.00
CA LEU A 26 -2.79 -3.70 16.38
C LEU A 26 -1.91 -4.38 17.43
N VAL A 27 -1.36 -5.55 17.09
CA VAL A 27 -0.46 -6.28 17.99
C VAL A 27 0.97 -6.06 17.55
N ALA A 28 1.82 -5.58 18.46
CA ALA A 28 3.25 -5.47 18.27
C ALA A 28 3.96 -6.75 18.72
N ALA A 29 4.80 -7.32 17.86
CA ALA A 29 5.60 -8.51 18.14
C ALA A 29 7.09 -8.19 17.91
N PRO A 30 7.84 -7.82 18.96
CA PRO A 30 9.28 -7.59 18.86
C PRO A 30 10.04 -8.87 18.50
N ILE A 31 10.98 -8.75 17.58
CA ILE A 31 11.84 -9.81 17.06
C ILE A 31 13.28 -9.33 17.22
N PRO A 32 13.95 -9.64 18.36
CA PRO A 32 15.32 -9.23 18.59
C PRO A 32 16.26 -9.98 17.64
N GLY A 33 17.02 -9.25 16.85
CA GLY A 33 18.10 -9.77 16.02
C GLY A 33 19.48 -9.49 16.63
N SER A 34 20.52 -10.05 16.02
CA SER A 34 21.91 -9.86 16.45
C SER A 34 22.39 -8.40 16.31
N GLU A 35 21.91 -7.68 15.31
CA GLU A 35 22.30 -6.27 15.05
C GLU A 35 21.16 -5.26 15.24
N ARG A 36 19.93 -5.66 14.94
CA ARG A 36 18.74 -4.78 14.98
C ARG A 36 17.55 -5.56 15.49
N THR A 37 16.66 -4.85 16.19
CA THR A 37 15.34 -5.37 16.53
C THR A 37 14.36 -5.02 15.41
N ALA A 38 13.58 -5.99 14.97
CA ALA A 38 12.41 -5.73 14.14
C ALA A 38 11.15 -5.84 14.99
N ILE A 39 10.08 -5.16 14.60
CA ILE A 39 8.77 -5.25 15.25
C ILE A 39 7.77 -5.65 14.18
N GLY A 40 7.23 -6.85 14.31
CA GLY A 40 6.10 -7.31 13.51
C GLY A 40 4.82 -6.62 13.97
N VAL A 41 4.07 -6.06 13.02
CA VAL A 41 2.74 -5.49 13.26
C VAL A 41 1.71 -6.48 12.73
N LEU A 42 0.96 -7.08 13.66
CA LEU A 42 0.01 -8.15 13.42
C LEU A 42 -1.45 -7.67 13.64
N GLY A 43 -2.40 -8.43 13.11
CA GLY A 43 -3.84 -8.13 13.24
C GLY A 43 -4.39 -7.15 12.21
N ASN A 44 -3.58 -6.62 11.32
CA ASN A 44 -4.03 -5.72 10.26
C ASN A 44 -4.79 -6.47 9.15
N LYS A 45 -5.98 -5.99 8.78
CA LYS A 45 -6.81 -6.58 7.70
C LYS A 45 -6.43 -6.08 6.29
N GLY A 46 -5.48 -5.17 6.21
CA GLY A 46 -5.04 -4.54 4.98
C GLY A 46 -3.84 -3.62 5.22
N TYR A 47 -3.65 -2.67 4.32
CA TYR A 47 -2.64 -1.63 4.49
C TYR A 47 -2.86 -0.87 5.80
N VAL A 48 -1.78 -0.58 6.49
CA VAL A 48 -1.76 0.21 7.73
C VAL A 48 -1.01 1.48 7.38
N ASP A 49 -1.63 2.63 7.62
CA ASP A 49 -0.95 3.92 7.52
C ASP A 49 0.09 4.01 8.65
N ASP A 50 1.34 4.24 8.28
CA ASP A 50 2.47 4.30 9.18
C ASP A 50 2.95 5.72 9.49
N THR A 51 2.21 6.75 9.07
CA THR A 51 2.57 8.17 9.28
C THR A 51 2.87 8.48 10.75
N THR A 52 2.13 7.89 11.69
CA THR A 52 2.33 8.10 13.13
C THR A 52 3.52 7.34 13.73
N ILE A 53 4.07 6.38 12.99
CA ILE A 53 5.13 5.48 13.46
C ILE A 53 6.47 5.80 12.80
N ARG A 54 6.46 6.12 11.50
CA ARG A 54 7.68 6.21 10.68
C ARG A 54 8.68 7.23 11.21
N ASP A 55 8.19 8.32 11.79
CA ASP A 55 9.01 9.42 12.32
C ASP A 55 9.35 9.25 13.82
N LEU A 56 8.93 8.15 14.46
CA LEU A 56 9.24 7.91 15.87
C LEU A 56 10.75 7.67 16.07
N PRO A 57 11.35 8.23 17.14
CA PRO A 57 12.75 8.01 17.45
C PRO A 57 13.09 6.53 17.56
N GLY A 58 14.14 6.12 16.84
CA GLY A 58 14.60 4.73 16.82
C GLY A 58 13.99 3.88 15.71
N VAL A 59 13.02 4.38 14.94
CA VAL A 59 12.56 3.72 13.70
C VAL A 59 13.58 4.01 12.58
N SER A 60 14.05 2.95 11.92
CA SER A 60 14.96 3.05 10.77
C SER A 60 14.23 2.89 9.45
N GLN A 61 13.24 2.00 9.41
CA GLN A 61 12.49 1.69 8.19
C GLN A 61 11.14 1.09 8.55
N VAL A 62 10.13 1.38 7.74
CA VAL A 62 8.83 0.69 7.78
C VAL A 62 8.62 -0.02 6.45
N ILE A 63 8.26 -1.30 6.52
CA ILE A 63 8.04 -2.18 5.36
C ILE A 63 6.59 -2.67 5.41
N HIS A 64 5.79 -2.30 4.41
CA HIS A 64 4.44 -2.81 4.30
C HIS A 64 4.43 -4.17 3.61
N VAL A 65 4.02 -5.19 4.37
CA VAL A 65 3.79 -6.54 3.83
C VAL A 65 2.53 -6.57 2.95
N SER A 66 1.50 -5.82 3.33
CA SER A 66 0.24 -5.67 2.59
C SER A 66 0.29 -4.43 1.69
N LYS A 67 -0.08 -4.58 0.42
CA LYS A 67 -0.12 -3.48 -0.55
C LYS A 67 -1.41 -2.64 -0.40
N PRO A 68 -1.37 -1.31 -0.55
CA PRO A 68 -2.56 -0.43 -0.44
C PRO A 68 -3.54 -0.60 -1.61
N TYR A 69 -3.10 -1.20 -2.71
CA TYR A 69 -3.86 -1.39 -3.94
C TYR A 69 -4.26 -2.87 -4.16
N LYS A 70 -4.64 -3.56 -3.07
CA LYS A 70 -4.94 -5.01 -3.08
C LYS A 70 -5.88 -5.43 -4.22
N LEU A 71 -7.02 -4.76 -4.37
CA LEU A 71 -8.06 -5.18 -5.34
C LEU A 71 -7.61 -5.09 -6.81
N VAL A 72 -6.74 -4.14 -7.15
CA VAL A 72 -6.23 -3.95 -8.51
C VAL A 72 -4.90 -4.66 -8.77
N SER A 73 -4.32 -5.30 -7.74
CA SER A 73 -3.04 -6.02 -7.85
C SER A 73 -3.20 -7.36 -8.56
N ARG A 74 -2.17 -7.78 -9.30
CA ARG A 74 -2.12 -9.12 -9.91
C ARG A 74 -1.98 -10.25 -8.88
N ASP A 75 -1.38 -9.96 -7.73
CA ASP A 75 -1.30 -10.93 -6.62
C ASP A 75 -2.70 -11.33 -6.13
N PHE A 76 -3.66 -10.39 -6.10
CA PHE A 76 -5.03 -10.63 -5.66
C PHE A 76 -6.00 -10.95 -6.82
N HIS A 77 -5.76 -10.35 -7.99
CA HIS A 77 -6.53 -10.61 -9.21
C HIS A 77 -5.58 -11.03 -10.35
N PRO A 78 -5.17 -12.31 -10.41
CA PRO A 78 -4.20 -12.77 -11.40
C PRO A 78 -4.72 -12.67 -12.84
N LYS A 79 -6.04 -12.79 -13.03
CA LYS A 79 -6.69 -12.78 -14.33
C LYS A 79 -6.72 -11.37 -14.93
N ASN A 80 -6.73 -11.28 -16.25
CA ASN A 80 -6.88 -10.01 -16.95
C ASN A 80 -8.32 -9.51 -16.82
N THR A 81 -8.47 -8.27 -16.36
CA THR A 81 -9.75 -7.56 -16.45
C THR A 81 -9.99 -7.16 -17.91
N ILE A 82 -11.11 -7.62 -18.47
CA ILE A 82 -11.61 -7.15 -19.77
C ILE A 82 -12.81 -6.25 -19.51
N VAL A 83 -12.71 -4.98 -19.88
CA VAL A 83 -13.79 -4.00 -19.76
C VAL A 83 -14.60 -4.02 -21.06
N LYS A 84 -15.92 -4.24 -20.96
CA LYS A 84 -16.83 -4.28 -22.11
C LYS A 84 -17.72 -3.05 -22.13
N ILE A 85 -17.71 -2.31 -23.24
CA ILE A 85 -18.48 -1.08 -23.43
C ILE A 85 -19.11 -1.13 -24.82
N GLY A 86 -20.44 -1.30 -24.89
CA GLY A 86 -21.14 -1.53 -26.15
C GLY A 86 -20.55 -2.73 -26.91
N GLY A 87 -20.14 -2.51 -28.16
CA GLY A 87 -19.48 -3.52 -29.00
C GLY A 87 -17.96 -3.61 -28.83
N VAL A 88 -17.34 -2.86 -27.91
CA VAL A 88 -15.89 -2.77 -27.72
C VAL A 88 -15.45 -3.51 -26.45
N GLU A 89 -14.35 -4.26 -26.54
CA GLU A 89 -13.71 -4.92 -25.40
C GLU A 89 -12.27 -4.38 -25.22
N ILE A 90 -11.96 -3.86 -24.04
CA ILE A 90 -10.64 -3.27 -23.69
C ILE A 90 -9.94 -4.18 -22.69
N GLY A 91 -8.73 -4.63 -23.02
CA GLY A 91 -7.89 -5.44 -22.14
C GLY A 91 -6.96 -6.38 -22.92
N GLU A 92 -6.21 -7.20 -22.19
CA GLU A 92 -5.20 -8.09 -22.79
C GLU A 92 -5.80 -9.10 -23.77
N GLY A 93 -5.11 -9.33 -24.89
CA GLY A 93 -5.56 -10.22 -25.96
C GLY A 93 -6.70 -9.68 -26.82
N LYS A 94 -7.15 -8.43 -26.58
CA LYS A 94 -8.11 -7.72 -27.44
C LYS A 94 -7.38 -6.87 -28.47
N ARG A 95 -8.09 -6.46 -29.51
CA ARG A 95 -7.55 -5.51 -30.49
C ARG A 95 -7.22 -4.19 -29.78
N PRO A 96 -6.13 -3.49 -30.16
CA PRO A 96 -5.86 -2.15 -29.64
C PRO A 96 -7.08 -1.24 -29.85
N VAL A 97 -7.46 -0.52 -28.79
CA VAL A 97 -8.58 0.42 -28.82
C VAL A 97 -8.01 1.84 -28.87
N VAL A 98 -8.49 2.63 -29.83
CA VAL A 98 -8.16 4.05 -29.95
C VAL A 98 -9.34 4.86 -29.42
N VAL A 99 -9.07 5.73 -28.45
CA VAL A 99 -10.05 6.69 -27.93
C VAL A 99 -9.62 8.07 -28.41
N ALA A 100 -10.54 8.78 -29.05
CA ALA A 100 -10.32 10.12 -29.58
C ALA A 100 -11.51 11.02 -29.26
N GLY A 101 -11.25 12.31 -29.19
CA GLY A 101 -12.22 13.36 -28.89
C GLY A 101 -11.48 14.66 -28.61
N PRO A 102 -12.17 15.81 -28.66
CA PRO A 102 -11.55 17.06 -28.30
C PRO A 102 -11.30 17.13 -26.78
N CYS A 103 -10.32 17.92 -26.37
CA CYS A 103 -10.01 18.14 -24.96
C CYS A 103 -11.16 18.85 -24.23
N ALA A 104 -11.78 19.82 -24.90
CA ALA A 104 -12.99 20.50 -24.47
C ALA A 104 -14.00 20.50 -25.61
N VAL A 105 -15.27 20.35 -25.26
CA VAL A 105 -16.38 20.57 -26.19
C VAL A 105 -16.66 22.07 -26.21
N GLU A 106 -16.29 22.74 -27.29
CA GLU A 106 -16.37 24.19 -27.43
C GLU A 106 -17.64 24.62 -28.17
N SER A 107 -18.19 23.75 -29.01
CA SER A 107 -19.47 23.95 -29.66
C SER A 107 -20.05 22.62 -30.13
N GLU A 108 -21.36 22.59 -30.38
CA GLU A 108 -22.04 21.43 -30.98
C GLU A 108 -21.44 21.06 -32.35
N ALA A 109 -21.15 22.06 -33.18
CA ALA A 109 -20.56 21.85 -34.50
C ALA A 109 -19.11 21.32 -34.48
N GLN A 110 -18.40 21.47 -33.35
CA GLN A 110 -17.02 20.97 -33.20
C GLN A 110 -16.98 19.52 -32.72
N ILE A 111 -18.03 19.03 -32.06
CA ILE A 111 -18.08 17.68 -31.47
C ILE A 111 -18.88 16.67 -32.30
N LEU A 112 -19.83 17.14 -33.12
CA LEU A 112 -20.63 16.32 -34.04
C LEU A 112 -19.99 16.22 -35.42
#